data_AF-A0A523YHI0-F1
#
_entry.id   AF-A0A523YHI0-F1
#
_cell.length_a   1.000
_cell.length_b   1.000
_cell.length_c   1.000
_cell.angle_alpha   90.00
_cell.angle_beta   90.00
_cell.angle_gamma   90.00
#
_symmetry.space_group_name_H-M   'P 1'
#
loop_
_entity.id
_entity.type
_entity.pdbx_description
1 polymer ?
#
loop_
_entity_poly.entity_id
_entity_poly.type
_entity_poly.pdbx_seq_one_letter_code
_entity_poly.pdbx_strand_id
1 'polypeptide(L)'
;MSVKHGKRYTPRFKFQVVMETLRSSKAIGQIAKAYGVHPITIHKWKRDFIEKGPELFGQKTTIHEYEKKVHELERLIGHKEVEIALLKNFLAGASPERRK
;
A
#
# COMPACT_ATOMS: atom_id res chain seq x y z
N MET A 1 -16.43 26.65 5.63
CA MET A 1 -17.13 25.72 4.73
C MET A 1 -16.94 24.30 5.25
N SER A 2 -18.01 23.60 5.64
CA SER A 2 -17.91 22.23 6.19
C SER A 2 -17.68 21.22 5.06
N VAL A 3 -16.52 20.56 5.06
CA VAL A 3 -16.17 19.54 4.07
C VAL A 3 -17.04 18.31 4.34
N LYS A 4 -18.06 18.10 3.51
CA LYS A 4 -18.95 16.92 3.62
C LYS A 4 -18.10 15.66 3.41
N HIS A 5 -17.86 14.92 4.49
CA HIS A 5 -17.16 13.64 4.43
C HIS A 5 -18.09 12.60 3.78
N GLY A 6 -17.69 12.11 2.61
CA GLY A 6 -18.43 11.06 1.92
C GLY A 6 -18.49 9.77 2.74
N LYS A 7 -19.58 9.01 2.59
CA LYS A 7 -19.78 7.72 3.25
C LYS A 7 -18.62 6.77 2.89
N ARG A 8 -17.93 6.22 3.90
CA ARG A 8 -16.82 5.27 3.70
C ARG A 8 -17.37 3.86 3.60
N TYR A 9 -16.89 3.12 2.60
CA TYR A 9 -17.26 1.72 2.36
C TYR A 9 -16.03 0.83 2.49
N THR A 10 -16.18 -0.34 3.11
CA THR A 10 -15.09 -1.30 3.26
C THR A 10 -14.69 -1.91 1.91
N PRO A 11 -13.43 -2.33 1.71
CA PRO A 11 -13.01 -2.98 0.47
C PRO A 11 -13.85 -4.20 0.12
N ARG A 12 -14.17 -5.04 1.13
CA ARG A 12 -15.02 -6.23 0.98
C ARG A 12 -16.42 -5.88 0.47
N PHE A 13 -17.02 -4.83 1.01
CA PHE A 13 -18.34 -4.38 0.58
C PHE A 13 -18.32 -3.88 -0.87
N LYS A 14 -17.32 -3.04 -1.22
CA LYS A 14 -17.15 -2.56 -2.60
C LYS A 14 -17.02 -3.73 -3.58
N PHE A 15 -16.18 -4.71 -3.24
CA PHE A 15 -15.98 -5.91 -4.04
C PHE A 15 -17.28 -6.69 -4.23
N GLN A 16 -18.03 -6.96 -3.15
CA GLN A 16 -19.32 -7.65 -3.23
C GLN A 16 -20.31 -6.94 -4.17
N VAL A 17 -20.45 -5.62 -4.02
CA VAL A 17 -21.35 -4.82 -4.88
C VAL A 17 -20.92 -4.88 -6.34
N VAL A 18 -19.62 -4.76 -6.63
CA VAL A 18 -19.10 -4.89 -8.00
C VAL A 18 -19.36 -6.29 -8.56
N MET A 19 -19.16 -7.35 -7.77
CA MET A 19 -19.43 -8.72 -8.20
C MET A 19 -20.90 -8.95 -8.55
N GLU A 20 -21.85 -8.38 -7.79
CA GLU A 20 -23.28 -8.41 -8.14
C GLU A 20 -23.53 -7.73 -9.50
N THR A 21 -22.84 -6.62 -9.80
CA THR A 21 -22.98 -5.90 -11.09
C THR A 21 -22.38 -6.64 -12.28
N LEU A 22 -21.52 -7.63 -12.03
CA LEU A 22 -20.89 -8.45 -13.07
C LEU A 22 -21.61 -9.79 -13.26
N ARG A 23 -22.21 -10.32 -12.19
CA ARG A 23 -22.87 -11.65 -12.19
C ARG A 23 -24.37 -11.60 -12.43
N SER A 24 -25.03 -10.52 -12.02
CA SER A 24 -26.49 -10.39 -12.15
C SER A 24 -26.87 -9.70 -13.46
N SER A 25 -28.06 -10.02 -13.99
CA SER A 25 -28.72 -9.28 -15.06
C SER A 25 -29.43 -8.00 -14.57
N LYS A 26 -29.31 -7.66 -13.28
CA LYS A 26 -29.95 -6.49 -12.68
C LYS A 26 -29.28 -5.22 -13.19
N ALA A 27 -30.09 -4.19 -13.44
CA ALA A 27 -29.56 -2.86 -13.75
C ALA A 27 -28.83 -2.28 -12.53
N ILE A 28 -27.79 -1.47 -12.77
CA ILE A 28 -27.02 -0.81 -11.71
C ILE A 28 -27.91 0.03 -10.79
N GLY A 29 -29.00 0.62 -11.31
CA GLY A 29 -29.98 1.34 -10.49
C GLY A 29 -30.71 0.45 -9.47
N GLN A 30 -31.01 -0.81 -9.81
CA GLN A 30 -31.62 -1.77 -8.90
C GLN A 30 -30.64 -2.21 -7.82
N ILE A 31 -29.37 -2.44 -8.21
CA ILE A 31 -28.29 -2.79 -7.28
C ILE A 31 -28.02 -1.61 -6.33
N ALA A 32 -27.97 -0.39 -6.84
CA ALA A 32 -27.85 0.84 -6.07
C ALA A 32 -28.94 0.95 -5.00
N LYS A 33 -30.19 0.69 -5.36
CA LYS A 33 -31.31 0.69 -4.41
C LYS A 33 -31.18 -0.42 -3.37
N ALA A 34 -30.83 -1.65 -3.78
CA ALA A 34 -30.69 -2.79 -2.89
C ALA A 34 -29.59 -2.61 -1.84
N TYR A 35 -28.46 -2.00 -2.21
CA TYR A 35 -27.32 -1.80 -1.33
C TYR A 35 -27.26 -0.39 -0.68
N GLY A 36 -28.19 0.51 -1.01
CA GLY A 36 -28.19 1.88 -0.51
C GLY A 36 -26.96 2.70 -0.95
N VAL A 37 -26.45 2.43 -2.15
CA VAL A 37 -25.27 3.08 -2.73
C VAL A 37 -25.69 3.86 -3.98
N HIS A 38 -25.19 5.08 -4.14
CA HIS A 38 -25.52 5.88 -5.33
C HIS A 38 -25.01 5.20 -6.63
N PRO A 39 -25.79 5.16 -7.73
CA PRO A 39 -25.39 4.49 -8.96
C PRO A 39 -24.02 4.92 -9.49
N ILE A 40 -23.73 6.23 -9.49
CA ILE A 40 -22.43 6.78 -9.92
C ILE A 40 -21.26 6.19 -9.11
N THR A 41 -21.45 5.96 -7.81
CA THR A 41 -20.44 5.35 -6.95
C THR A 41 -20.17 3.89 -7.35
N ILE A 42 -21.22 3.14 -7.70
CA ILE A 42 -21.10 1.77 -8.20
C ILE A 42 -20.37 1.74 -9.56
N HIS A 43 -20.73 2.65 -10.48
CA HIS A 43 -20.03 2.76 -11.77
C HIS A 43 -18.52 3.02 -11.58
N LYS A 44 -18.18 3.92 -10.66
CA LYS A 44 -16.78 4.19 -10.31
C LYS A 44 -16.08 2.93 -9.81
N TRP A 45 -16.67 2.20 -8.85
CA TRP A 45 -16.05 0.98 -8.32
C TRP A 45 -15.92 -0.11 -9.38
N LYS A 46 -16.91 -0.27 -10.25
CA LYS A 46 -16.86 -1.24 -11.35
C LYS A 46 -15.70 -0.92 -12.30
N ARG A 47 -15.53 0.36 -12.66
CA ARG A 47 -14.40 0.80 -13.49
C ARG A 47 -13.06 0.57 -12.78
N ASP A 48 -12.92 1.04 -11.54
CA ASP A 48 -11.70 0.88 -10.74
C ASP A 48 -11.31 -0.61 -10.61
N PHE A 49 -12.30 -1.51 -10.47
CA PHE A 49 -12.08 -2.95 -10.39
C PHE A 49 -11.63 -3.56 -11.72
N ILE A 50 -12.20 -3.13 -12.85
CA ILE A 50 -11.81 -3.63 -14.18
C ILE A 50 -10.40 -3.14 -14.54
N GLU A 51 -10.07 -1.88 -14.24
CA GLU A 51 -8.76 -1.29 -14.55
C GLU A 51 -7.65 -1.88 -13.69
N LYS A 52 -7.87 -2.03 -12.38
CA LYS A 52 -6.84 -2.53 -11.44
C LYS A 52 -6.88 -4.03 -11.24
N GLY A 53 -7.96 -4.70 -11.67
CA GLY A 53 -8.12 -6.15 -11.57
C GLY A 53 -6.96 -6.94 -12.19
N PRO A 54 -6.46 -6.59 -13.40
CA PRO A 54 -5.30 -7.23 -14.01
C PRO A 54 -4.03 -7.16 -13.14
N GLU A 55 -3.81 -6.04 -12.43
CA GLU A 55 -2.63 -5.86 -11.56
C GLU A 55 -2.59 -6.88 -10.41
N LEU A 56 -3.75 -7.35 -9.93
CA LEU A 56 -3.82 -8.38 -8.89
C LEU A 56 -3.19 -9.71 -9.34
N PHE A 57 -3.23 -10.01 -10.64
CA PHE A 57 -2.59 -11.20 -11.20
C PHE A 57 -1.11 -10.99 -11.52
N GLY A 58 -0.64 -9.74 -11.65
CA GLY A 58 0.76 -9.37 -11.83
C GLY A 58 1.56 -9.16 -10.54
N GLN A 59 0.88 -9.04 -9.39
CA GLN A 59 1.49 -8.57 -8.13
C GLN A 59 2.48 -9.54 -7.47
N LYS A 60 2.49 -10.83 -7.84
CA LYS A 60 3.42 -11.81 -7.26
C LYS A 60 4.89 -11.48 -7.53
N THR A 61 5.19 -10.89 -8.68
CA THR A 61 6.55 -10.48 -9.05
C THR A 61 7.00 -9.30 -8.19
N THR A 62 6.09 -8.36 -7.93
CA THR A 62 6.37 -7.09 -7.26
C THR A 62 6.65 -7.25 -5.77
N ILE A 63 5.94 -8.13 -5.05
CA ILE A 63 6.20 -8.36 -3.61
C ILE A 63 7.58 -8.97 -3.40
N HIS A 64 7.94 -9.97 -4.21
CA HIS A 64 9.25 -10.62 -4.11
C HIS A 64 10.40 -9.66 -4.46
N GLU A 65 10.21 -8.79 -5.46
CA GLU A 65 11.16 -7.73 -5.78
C GLU A 65 11.32 -6.72 -4.64
N TYR A 66 10.22 -6.35 -3.98
CA TYR A 66 10.27 -5.47 -2.81
C TYR A 66 10.95 -6.15 -1.61
N GLU A 67 10.64 -7.41 -1.32
CA GLU A 67 11.31 -8.18 -0.26
C GLU A 67 12.82 -8.27 -0.50
N LYS A 68 13.23 -8.57 -1.74
CA LYS A 68 14.66 -8.58 -2.11
C LYS A 68 15.31 -7.22 -1.89
N LYS A 69 14.63 -6.14 -2.27
CA LYS A 69 15.13 -4.77 -2.11
C LYS A 69 15.21 -4.35 -0.64
N VAL A 70 14.24 -4.76 0.19
CA VAL A 70 14.26 -4.55 1.64
C VAL A 70 15.48 -5.25 2.24
N HIS A 71 15.69 -6.53 1.93
CA HIS A 71 16.83 -7.28 2.44
C HIS A 71 18.19 -6.67 2.03
N GLU A 72 18.30 -6.17 0.80
CA GLU A 72 19.51 -5.48 0.33
C GLU A 72 19.76 -4.17 1.08
N LEU A 73 18.71 -3.38 1.33
CA LEU A 73 18.79 -2.15 2.11
C LEU A 73 19.16 -2.42 3.57
N GLU A 74 18.58 -3.45 4.20
CA GLU A 74 18.93 -3.87 5.57
C GLU A 74 20.41 -4.26 5.66
N ARG A 75 20.94 -5.00 4.67
CA ARG A 75 22.36 -5.36 4.62
C ARG A 75 23.26 -4.13 4.50
N LEU A 76 22.88 -3.16 3.67
CA LEU A 76 23.63 -1.90 3.51
C LEU A 76 23.62 -1.06 4.79
N ILE A 77 22.50 -1.03 5.51
CA ILE A 77 22.39 -0.36 6.82
C ILE A 77 23.37 -1.01 7.80
N GLY A 78 23.33 -2.34 7.94
CA GLY A 78 24.24 -3.05 8.86
C GLY A 78 25.72 -2.81 8.53
N HIS A 79 26.10 -2.78 7.24
CA HIS A 79 27.47 -2.45 6.84
C HIS A 79 27.87 -1.03 7.28
N LYS A 80 27.00 -0.05 7.04
CA LYS A 80 27.24 1.35 7.43
C LYS A 80 27.29 1.54 8.93
N GLU A 81 26.49 0.80 9.70
CA GLU A 81 26.54 0.82 11.17
C GLU A 81 27.89 0.33 11.69
N VAL A 82 28.44 -0.74 11.11
CA VAL A 82 29.78 -1.24 11.45
C VAL A 82 30.86 -0.22 11.08
N GLU A 83 30.82 0.36 9.88
CA GLU A 83 31.75 1.42 9.47
C GLU A 83 31.72 2.61 10.44
N ILE A 84 30.53 3.07 10.81
CA ILE A 84 30.34 4.17 11.77
C ILE A 84 30.92 3.80 13.15
N ALA A 85 30.69 2.57 13.62
CA ALA A 85 31.23 2.12 14.90
C ALA A 85 32.77 2.09 14.90
N LEU A 86 33.38 1.61 13.81
CA LEU A 86 34.84 1.60 13.65
C LEU A 86 35.42 3.02 13.60
N LEU A 87 34.79 3.92 12.83
CA LEU A 87 35.20 5.33 12.75
C LEU A 87 35.11 6.03 14.11
N LYS A 88 34.02 5.79 14.86
CA LYS A 88 33.88 6.32 16.23
C LYS A 88 34.97 5.80 17.16
N ASN A 89 35.28 4.50 17.11
CA ASN A 89 36.34 3.90 17.92
C ASN A 89 37.71 4.47 17.57
N PHE A 90 38.01 4.63 16.27
CA PHE A 90 39.27 5.22 15.81
C PHE A 90 39.42 6.67 16.31
N LEU A 91 38.37 7.49 16.16
CA LEU A 91 38.39 8.87 16.63
C LEU A 91 38.50 8.99 18.16
N ALA A 92 37.89 8.06 18.91
CA ALA A 92 38.01 8.00 20.36
C ALA A 92 39.42 7.57 20.80
N GLY A 93 40.01 6.58 20.13
CA GLY A 93 41.38 6.11 20.38
C GLY A 93 42.47 7.08 19.91
N ALA A 94 42.16 7.99 18.98
CA ALA A 94 43.05 9.05 18.51
C ALA A 94 42.95 10.33 19.36
N SER A 95 42.13 10.37 20.42
CA SER A 95 42.14 11.48 21.37
C SER A 95 43.41 11.39 22.22
N PRO A 96 44.36 12.33 22.10
CA PRO A 96 45.53 12.30 22.96
C PRO A 96 45.03 12.50 24.39
N GLU A 97 45.38 11.55 25.26
CA GLU A 97 45.36 11.76 26.71
C GLU A 97 45.84 13.18 26.98
N ARG A 98 44.99 13.98 27.64
CA ARG A 98 45.43 15.21 28.30
C ARG A 98 46.43 14.78 29.38
N ARG A 99 47.69 14.59 28.99
CA ARG A 99 48.80 14.50 29.94
C ARG A 99 48.89 15.86 30.61
N LYS A 100 48.59 15.85 31.91
CA LYS A 100 48.87 16.95 32.84
C LYS A 100 50.37 17.19 32.93
#